data_AF-A0A6J7KBR5-F1
#
_entry.id   AF-A0A6J7KBR5-F1
#
_cell.length_a   1.000
_cell.length_b   1.000
_cell.length_c   1.000
_cell.angle_alpha   90.00
_cell.angle_beta   90.00
_cell.angle_gamma   90.00
#
_symmetry.space_group_name_H-M   'P 1'
#
loop_
_entity.id
_entity.type
_entity.pdbx_description
1 polymer ?
#
loop_
_entity_poly.entity_id
_entity_poly.type
_entity_poly.pdbx_seq_one_letter_code
_entity_poly.pdbx_strand_id
1 'polypeptide(L)' 'MKKLLLLAALAATGYFIYRQVAATTAEQDLWTEATSAPDLR' A
#
# COMPACT_ATOMS: atom_id res chain seq x y z
N MET A 1 14.99 -24.92 -11.34
CA MET A 1 15.00 -24.49 -9.93
C MET A 1 15.35 -23.00 -9.74
N LYS A 2 16.52 -22.50 -10.19
CA LYS A 2 16.91 -21.08 -9.96
C LYS A 2 15.91 -20.02 -10.45
N LYS A 3 15.22 -20.29 -11.57
CA LYS A 3 14.20 -19.39 -12.13
C LYS A 3 13.00 -19.20 -11.19
N LEU A 4 12.61 -20.25 -10.48
CA LEU A 4 11.50 -20.21 -9.52
C LEU A 4 11.88 -19.42 -8.27
N LEU A 5 13.12 -19.56 -7.80
CA LEU A 5 13.63 -18.77 -6.68
C LEU A 5 13.69 -17.28 -7.01
N LEU A 6 14.10 -16.93 -8.23
CA LEU A 6 14.09 -15.53 -8.68
C LEU A 6 12.67 -14.95 -8.78
N LEU A 7 11.71 -15.73 -9.28
CA LEU A 7 10.31 -15.32 -9.32
C LEU A 7 9.73 -15.15 -7.91
N ALA A 8 10.03 -16.06 -6.98
CA ALA A 8 9.61 -15.94 -5.59
C ALA A 8 10.21 -14.70 -4.92
N ALA A 9 11.49 -14.41 -5.16
CA ALA A 9 12.15 -13.21 -4.63
C ALA A 9 11.52 -11.92 -5.17
N LEU A 10 11.22 -11.86 -6.48
CA LEU A 10 10.52 -10.74 -7.10
C LEU A 10 9.12 -10.55 -6.52
N ALA A 11 8.34 -11.63 -6.41
CA ALA A 11 7.01 -11.59 -5.82
C ALA A 11 7.03 -11.13 -4.36
N ALA A 12 7.98 -11.63 -3.55
CA ALA A 12 8.16 -11.24 -2.17
C ALA A 12 8.50 -9.74 -2.04
N THR A 13 9.37 -9.24 -2.91
CA THR A 13 9.77 -7.83 -2.93
C THR A 13 8.59 -6.93 -3.32
N GLY A 14 7.84 -7.30 -4.37
CA GLY A 14 6.64 -6.58 -4.79
C GLY A 14 5.55 -6.58 -3.72
N TYR A 15 5.32 -7.73 -3.07
CA TYR A 15 4.35 -7.85 -1.98
C TYR A 15 4.72 -7.00 -0.76
N PHE A 16 6.01 -6.95 -0.41
CA PHE A 16 6.48 -6.13 0.70
C PHE A 16 6.22 -4.63 0.46
N ILE A 17 6.54 -4.13 -0.75
CA ILE A 17 6.30 -2.75 -1.13
C ILE A 17 4.80 -2.45 -1.17
N TYR A 18 3.98 -3.34 -1.75
CA TYR A 18 2.53 -3.20 -1.78
C TYR A 18 1.96 -3.05 -0.36
N ARG A 19 2.41 -3.90 0.58
CA ARG A 19 1.92 -3.86 1.96
C ARG A 19 2.35 -2.60 2.73
N GLN A 20 3.52 -2.05 2.42
CA GLN A 20 3.95 -0.75 2.96
C GLN A 20 3.04 0.38 2.45
N VAL A 21 2.85 0.48 1.13
CA VAL A 21 2.01 1.53 0.53
C VAL A 21 0.56 1.42 1.01
N ALA A 22 -0.01 0.21 1.05
CA ALA A 22 -1.38 0.00 1.51
C ALA A 22 -1.58 0.37 2.98
N ALA A 23 -0.58 0.14 3.83
CA ALA A 23 -0.62 0.59 5.22
C ALA A 23 -0.62 2.12 5.32
N THR A 24 0.18 2.80 4.48
CA THR A 24 0.20 4.26 4.41
C THR A 24 -1.12 4.83 3.89
N THR A 25 -1.77 4.19 2.91
CA THR A 25 -3.09 4.60 2.42
C THR A 25 -4.15 4.51 3.51
N ALA A 26 -4.16 3.44 4.31
CA ALA A 26 -5.12 3.31 5.41
C ALA A 26 -4.99 4.44 6.45
N GLU A 27 -3.78 4.93 6.71
CA GLU A 27 -3.55 6.07 7.58
C GLU A 27 -3.98 7.41 6.93
N GLN A 28 -3.68 7.58 5.64
CA GLN A 28 -4.10 8.76 4.88
C GLN A 28 -5.61 8.87 4.71
N ASP A 29 -6.33 7.75 4.60
CA ASP A 29 -7.79 7.73 4.51
C ASP A 29 -8.41 8.26 5.81
N LEU A 30 -7.91 7.82 6.97
CA LEU A 30 -8.37 8.32 8.27
C LEU A 30 -8.07 9.81 8.45
N TRP A 31 -6.91 10.27 7.97
CA TRP A 31 -6.57 11.69 8.00
C TRP A 31 -7.46 12.50 7.06
N THR A 32 -7.69 11.99 5.86
CA THR A 32 -8.54 12.64 4.85
C THR A 32 -9.97 12.75 5.36
N GLU A 33 -10.55 11.70 5.94
CA GLU A 33 -11.87 11.76 6.56
C GLU A 33 -11.93 12.83 7.67
N ALA A 34 -10.90 12.89 8.53
CA ALA A 34 -10.85 13.84 9.64
C ALA A 34 -10.59 15.30 9.21
N THR A 35 -9.91 15.53 8.08
CA THR A 35 -9.57 16.88 7.56
C THR A 35 -10.35 17.28 6.31
N SER A 36 -11.24 16.42 5.82
CA SER A 36 -12.16 16.78 4.74
C SER A 36 -13.02 17.94 5.22
N ALA A 37 -12.81 19.11 4.61
CA ALA A 37 -13.66 20.25 4.86
C ALA A 37 -15.10 19.87 4.49
N PRO A 38 -16.10 20.21 5.34
CA PRO A 38 -17.48 19.93 4.99
C PRO A 38 -17.80 20.59 3.66
N ASP A 39 -18.36 19.82 2.72
CA ASP A 39 -18.87 20.38 1.48
C ASP A 39 -20.12 21.22 1.83
N LEU A 40 -19.95 22.55 1.90
CA LEU A 40 -21.00 23.50 2.28
C LEU A 40 -21.77 24.05 1.07
N ARG A 41 -21.92 23.24 0.02
CA ARG A 41 -22.64 23.60 -1.21
C ARG A 41 -24.12 23.27 -1.17
#